data_AF-A0A821C2H1-F1
#
_entry.id   AF-A0A821C2H1-F1
#
_cell.length_a   1.000
_cell.length_b   1.000
_cell.length_c   1.000
_cell.angle_alpha   90.00
_cell.angle_beta   90.00
_cell.angle_gamma   90.00
#
_symmetry.space_group_name_H-M   'P 1'
#
loop_
_entity.id
_entity.type
_entity.pdbx_description
1 polymer ?
#
loop_
_entity_poly.entity_id
_entity_poly.type
_entity_poly.pdbx_seq_one_letter_code
_entity_poly.pdbx_strand_id
1 'polypeptide(L)'
;MRNESGESCGFGFIHFETQEAADTAINKMNGTFLVYKKVYVARFQSCDSRPDSPCKFTNVFIKNFGDELDETQLYELFSKQGEIRSFK
;
A
#
# COMPACT_ATOMS: atom_id res chain seq x y z
N MET A 1 8.97 4.52 7.33
CA MET A 1 8.93 5.23 8.63
C MET A 1 9.61 4.37 9.69
N ARG A 2 10.49 4.94 10.52
CA ARG A 2 11.08 4.25 11.69
C ARG A 2 10.39 4.77 12.95
N ASN A 3 10.00 3.86 13.84
CA ASN A 3 9.53 4.24 15.17
C ASN A 3 10.68 4.85 15.99
N GLU A 4 10.35 5.48 17.11
CA GLU A 4 11.31 6.07 18.07
C GLU A 4 12.35 5.06 18.61
N SER A 5 12.12 3.76 18.42
CA SER A 5 13.04 2.67 18.75
C SER A 5 13.99 2.27 17.60
N GLY A 6 13.97 2.98 16.46
CA GLY A 6 14.79 2.67 15.29
C GLY A 6 14.27 1.49 14.44
N GLU A 7 13.22 0.81 14.89
CA GLU A 7 12.58 -0.28 14.16
C GLU A 7 11.75 0.26 12.99
N SER A 8 11.93 -0.29 11.79
CA SER A 8 11.05 -0.01 10.66
C SER A 8 9.64 -0.45 11.06
N CYS A 9 8.69 0.47 11.11
CA CYS A 9 7.37 0.10 11.60
C CYS A 9 6.55 -0.75 10.63
N GLY A 10 7.19 -1.24 9.56
CA GLY A 10 6.70 -2.31 8.69
C GLY A 10 5.37 -1.96 8.05
N PHE A 11 5.11 -0.66 7.86
CA PHE A 11 3.93 -0.16 7.19
C PHE A 11 4.30 0.91 6.16
N GLY A 12 3.47 1.03 5.14
CA GLY A 12 3.65 1.92 4.01
C GLY A 12 2.34 2.20 3.30
N PHE A 13 2.31 3.27 2.54
CA PHE A 13 1.15 3.75 1.83
C PHE A 13 1.47 3.90 0.35
N ILE A 14 0.60 3.40 -0.51
CA ILE A 14 0.72 3.53 -1.97
C ILE A 14 -0.54 4.19 -2.49
N HIS A 15 -0.36 5.19 -3.33
CA HIS A 15 -1.43 5.90 -4.00
C HIS A 15 -1.37 5.55 -5.48
N PHE A 16 -2.34 4.78 -5.97
CA PHE A 16 -2.47 4.43 -7.38
C PHE A 16 -3.14 5.56 -8.16
N GLU A 17 -3.03 5.52 -9.48
CA GLU A 17 -3.78 6.39 -10.37
C GLU A 17 -5.23 5.93 -10.55
N THR A 18 -5.45 4.61 -10.55
CA THR A 18 -6.76 3.98 -10.78
C THR A 18 -7.21 3.12 -9.60
N GLN A 19 -8.52 3.01 -9.39
CA GLN A 19 -9.10 2.21 -8.31
C GLN A 19 -8.98 0.71 -8.60
N GLU A 20 -9.02 0.33 -9.88
CA GLU A 20 -8.83 -1.04 -10.34
C GLU A 20 -7.43 -1.57 -10.02
N ALA A 21 -6.40 -0.74 -10.21
CA ALA A 21 -5.03 -1.09 -9.83
C ALA A 21 -4.92 -1.32 -8.32
N ALA A 22 -5.51 -0.42 -7.52
CA ALA A 22 -5.56 -0.55 -6.06
C ALA A 22 -6.30 -1.83 -5.61
N ASP A 23 -7.44 -2.15 -6.24
CA ASP A 23 -8.21 -3.37 -5.93
C ASP A 23 -7.42 -4.64 -6.25
N THR A 24 -6.81 -4.68 -7.43
CA THR A 24 -6.01 -5.80 -7.91
C THR A 24 -4.79 -6.01 -7.01
N ALA A 25 -4.13 -4.92 -6.64
CA ALA A 25 -3.01 -4.90 -5.71
C ALA A 25 -3.40 -5.49 -4.35
N ILE A 26 -4.53 -5.07 -3.79
CA ILE A 26 -5.05 -5.62 -2.53
C ILE A 26 -5.37 -7.10 -2.68
N ASN A 27 -6.16 -7.50 -3.68
CA ASN A 27 -6.56 -8.89 -3.84
C ASN A 27 -5.37 -9.85 -4.06
N LYS A 28 -4.30 -9.40 -4.73
CA LYS A 28 -3.11 -10.24 -4.97
C LYS A 28 -2.09 -10.23 -3.83
N MET A 29 -1.91 -9.09 -3.17
CA MET A 29 -0.83 -8.93 -2.17
C MET A 29 -1.33 -9.09 -0.74
N ASN A 30 -2.61 -8.89 -0.48
CA ASN A 30 -3.17 -9.04 0.87
C ASN A 30 -3.15 -10.51 1.29
N GLY A 31 -2.48 -10.77 2.40
CA GLY A 31 -2.39 -12.10 2.99
C GLY A 31 -1.27 -12.97 2.41
N THR A 32 -0.44 -12.44 1.51
CA THR A 32 0.73 -13.14 0.97
C THR A 32 1.81 -13.25 2.05
N PHE A 33 2.48 -14.40 2.10
CA PHE A 33 3.62 -14.61 2.99
C PHE A 33 4.88 -14.09 2.33
N LEU A 34 5.48 -13.04 2.91
CA LEU A 34 6.79 -12.51 2.54
C LEU A 34 7.73 -12.75 3.72
N VAL A 35 8.82 -13.47 3.46
CA VAL A 35 9.89 -13.71 4.44
C VAL A 35 9.33 -14.20 5.79
N TYR A 36 8.47 -15.22 5.73
CA TYR A 36 7.82 -15.85 6.89
C TYR A 36 6.84 -14.94 7.68
N LYS A 37 6.54 -13.74 7.19
CA LYS A 37 5.53 -12.84 7.75
C LYS A 37 4.37 -12.65 6.77
N LYS A 38 3.15 -12.59 7.30
CA LYS A 38 1.95 -12.38 6.49
C LYS A 38 1.76 -10.89 6.24
N VAL A 39 1.85 -10.45 5.00
CA VAL A 39 1.62 -9.06 4.62
C VAL A 39 0.13 -8.79 4.60
N TYR A 40 -0.25 -7.60 5.04
CA TYR A 40 -1.61 -7.10 4.98
C TYR A 40 -1.66 -5.92 4.05
N VAL A 41 -2.55 -5.98 3.07
CA VAL A 41 -2.77 -4.91 2.10
C VAL A 41 -4.25 -4.56 2.14
N ALA A 42 -4.58 -3.31 2.38
CA ALA A 42 -5.96 -2.85 2.54
C ALA A 42 -6.18 -1.51 1.86
N ARG A 43 -7.43 -1.23 1.47
CA ARG A 43 -7.81 0.10 0.96
C ARG A 43 -7.71 1.11 2.10
N PHE A 44 -7.03 2.23 1.85
CA PHE A 44 -7.04 3.35 2.77
C PHE A 44 -8.26 4.22 2.46
N GLN A 45 -9.29 4.13 3.29
CA GLN A 45 -10.44 5.03 3.22
C GLN A 45 -10.11 6.31 3.98
N SER A 46 -9.63 7.34 3.26
CA SER A 46 -9.69 8.70 3.76
C SER A 46 -11.16 9.10 3.77
N CYS A 47 -11.75 9.14 4.96
CA CYS A 47 -13.06 9.72 5.21
C CYS A 47 -12.99 11.24 4.96
N ASP A 48 -12.91 11.67 3.70
CA ASP A 48 -13.26 13.05 3.34
C ASP A 48 -14.65 13.04 2.73
N SER A 49 -15.58 13.36 3.62
CA SER A 49 -17.00 13.55 3.42
C SER A 49 -17.29 14.78 2.55
N ARG A 50 -16.90 14.76 1.27
CA ARG A 50 -17.33 15.75 0.27
C ARG A 50 -17.97 15.02 -0.93
N PRO A 51 -19.29 15.14 -1.12
CA PRO A 51 -20.00 14.47 -2.23
C PRO A 51 -19.69 15.05 -3.63
N ASP A 52 -18.89 16.13 -3.71
CA ASP A 52 -18.68 16.94 -4.93
C ASP A 52 -17.25 16.87 -5.47
N SER A 53 -16.49 15.82 -5.12
CA SER A 53 -15.22 15.55 -5.76
C SER A 53 -15.20 14.08 -6.17
N PRO A 54 -14.69 13.72 -7.37
CA PRO A 54 -14.48 12.32 -7.70
C PRO A 54 -13.36 11.82 -6.79
N CYS A 55 -13.72 11.40 -5.57
CA CYS A 55 -12.83 10.80 -4.60
C CYS A 55 -12.39 9.46 -5.19
N LYS A 56 -11.35 9.51 -6.02
CA LYS A 56 -10.67 8.34 -6.54
C LYS A 56 -9.97 7.70 -5.34
N PHE A 57 -10.63 6.73 -4.70
CA PHE A 57 -10.10 5.98 -3.57
C PHE A 57 -9.04 4.97 -4.05
N THR A 58 -7.90 5.49 -4.49
CA THR A 58 -6.80 4.71 -5.07
C THR A 58 -5.65 4.52 -4.07
N ASN A 59 -5.85 4.96 -2.82
CA ASN A 59 -4.90 4.76 -1.73
C ASN A 59 -5.01 3.36 -1.13
N VAL A 60 -3.84 2.75 -0.93
CA VAL A 60 -3.64 1.41 -0.39
C VAL A 60 -2.65 1.50 0.76
N PHE A 61 -2.97 0.79 1.84
CA PHE A 61 -2.15 0.64 3.03
C PHE A 61 -1.55 -0.76 3.08
N ILE A 62 -0.25 -0.86 3.31
CA ILE A 62 0.48 -2.12 3.46
C ILE A 62 1.03 -2.18 4.87
N LYS A 63 0.92 -3.34 5.52
CA LYS A 63 1.45 -3.63 6.85
C LYS A 63 2.13 -5.00 6.86
N ASN A 64 3.13 -5.13 7.72
CA ASN A 64 3.83 -6.38 8.03
C ASN A 64 4.66 -6.96 6.86
N PHE A 65 5.26 -6.12 6.01
CA PHE A 65 6.11 -6.54 4.88
C PHE A 65 7.54 -6.95 5.25
N GLY A 66 7.89 -6.91 6.53
CA GLY A 66 9.25 -7.22 7.01
C GLY A 66 10.21 -6.04 6.84
N ASP A 67 11.42 -6.16 7.39
CA ASP A 67 12.48 -5.15 7.21
C ASP A 67 13.18 -5.28 5.85
N GLU A 68 12.87 -6.35 5.10
CA GLU A 68 13.51 -6.69 3.82
C GLU A 68 12.83 -6.05 2.61
N LEU A 69 11.53 -5.71 2.72
CA LEU A 69 10.82 -5.04 1.64
C LEU A 69 10.85 -3.53 1.84
N ASP A 70 11.75 -2.86 1.12
CA ASP A 70 11.78 -1.41 1.08
C ASP A 70 10.68 -0.81 0.18
N GLU A 71 10.48 0.49 0.35
CA GLU A 71 9.59 1.32 -0.47
C GLU A 71 9.83 1.12 -1.99
N THR A 72 11.09 0.93 -2.39
CA THR A 72 11.48 0.69 -3.78
C THR A 72 10.96 -0.64 -4.31
N GLN A 73 11.08 -1.72 -3.51
CA GLN A 73 10.61 -3.05 -3.92
C GLN A 73 9.09 -3.09 -3.99
N LEU A 74 8.41 -2.45 -3.03
CA LEU A 74 6.97 -2.26 -3.07
C LEU A 74 6.58 -1.52 -4.35
N TYR A 75 7.25 -0.42 -4.69
CA TYR A 75 6.98 0.31 -5.93
C TYR A 75 7.10 -0.58 -7.17
N GLU A 76 8.15 -1.39 -7.30
CA GLU A 76 8.29 -2.29 -8.45
C GLU A 76 7.21 -3.39 -8.49
N LEU A 77 6.89 -4.00 -7.34
CA LEU A 77 5.85 -5.02 -7.22
C LEU A 77 4.46 -4.50 -7.59
N PHE A 78 4.16 -3.28 -7.15
CA PHE A 78 2.86 -2.65 -7.36
C PHE A 78 2.76 -1.92 -8.70
N SER A 79 3.87 -1.47 -9.27
CA SER A 79 3.94 -0.92 -10.64
C SER A 79 3.45 -1.94 -11.68
N LYS A 80 3.68 -3.23 -11.42
CA LYS A 80 3.10 -4.33 -12.23
C LYS A 80 1.57 -4.43 -12.15
N GLN A 81 0.96 -3.95 -11.08
CA GLN A 81 -0.50 -3.99 -10.89
C GLN A 81 -1.20 -2.72 -11.41
N GLY A 82 -0.47 -1.60 -11.50
CA GLY A 82 -0.91 -0.38 -12.16
C GLY A 82 -0.08 0.84 -11.83
N GLU A 83 -0.43 1.99 -12.41
CA GLU A 83 0.32 3.23 -12.25
C GLU A 83 0.23 3.77 -10.82
N ILE A 84 1.40 3.98 -10.20
CA ILE A 84 1.53 4.53 -8.85
C ILE A 84 1.79 6.02 -8.97
N ARG A 85 0.90 6.83 -8.40
CA ARG A 85 1.00 8.28 -8.34
C ARG A 85 1.96 8.75 -7.26
N SER A 86 1.97 8.07 -6.11
CA SER A 86 2.85 8.39 -4.98
C SER A 86 2.95 7.22 -4.02
N PHE A 87 4.05 7.10 -3.28
CA PHE A 87 4.24 6.13 -2.21
C PHE A 87 4.91 6.81 -1.01
N LYS A 88 4.63 6.35 0.21
CA LYS A 88 5.08 6.97 1.48
C LYS A 88 5.30 5.94 2.58
#